data_AF-A0A954U1J4-F1
#
_entry.id   AF-A0A954U1J4-F1
#
_cell.length_a   1.000
_cell.length_b   1.000
_cell.length_c   1.000
_cell.angle_alpha   90.00
_cell.angle_beta   90.00
_cell.angle_gamma   90.00
#
_symmetry.space_group_name_H-M   'P 1'
#
loop_
_entity.id
_entity.type
_entity.pdbx_description
1 polymer ?
#
loop_
_entity_poly.entity_id
_entity_poly.type
_entity_poly.pdbx_seq_one_letter_code
_entity_poly.pdbx_strand_id
1 'polypeptide(L)'
;MSQQLPSSSHFFHCIPVSTRAVIFVTMLLVSTSLIGSEPRDISVDPQHVVGAEKCSKCHQSEISTWHQTPHYQTFEQLHRKPEATAIAKRLGLSSIKRNDTCIRCHYTQQQSGRKVKPISGVSCESCHGAAEAWIESHADYGGPDVTREQESAAHKQQRRARAIAQGMRNPSNLYLVAQSCFNCHTAPDEKLVNVGGHNVGTLEFELVAYSQGKIRHNFVRTNGKQNEVSSPERLRVMFMVGMLTDLEYSLRATAKATELQLYGVTNAHRADRLRKELQGIQQALQDPLLQPAVDAATQVKLKLNNADKLFEAADIISLTAYNFAEQRDGSTLAVIDELLPQSNQYK
;
A
#
# COMPACT_ATOMS: atom_id res chain seq x y z
N MET A 1 -25.00 -63.79 -49.09
CA MET A 1 -24.37 -63.75 -50.43
C MET A 1 -23.12 -62.91 -50.27
N SER A 2 -21.98 -63.49 -49.88
CA SER A 2 -21.07 -64.34 -50.67
C SER A 2 -20.23 -63.53 -51.66
N GLN A 3 -18.91 -63.73 -51.51
CA GLN A 3 -17.82 -63.59 -52.48
C GLN A 3 -17.23 -62.19 -52.70
N GLN A 4 -15.97 -61.96 -52.29
CA GLN A 4 -14.68 -62.43 -52.83
C GLN A 4 -14.11 -61.50 -53.91
N LEU A 5 -12.88 -61.06 -53.63
CA LEU A 5 -11.96 -60.26 -54.43
C LEU A 5 -11.70 -60.87 -55.83
N PRO A 6 -11.04 -60.09 -56.71
CA PRO A 6 -9.69 -60.53 -57.08
C PRO A 6 -8.62 -59.43 -57.17
N SER A 7 -7.39 -59.96 -57.18
CA SER A 7 -6.05 -59.39 -57.21
C SER A 7 -5.56 -58.87 -58.56
N SER A 8 -4.58 -57.96 -58.53
CA SER A 8 -3.32 -57.92 -59.34
C SER A 8 -2.81 -56.46 -59.37
N SER A 9 -1.53 -56.07 -59.40
CA SER A 9 -0.21 -56.67 -59.18
C SER A 9 0.81 -55.53 -59.42
N HIS A 10 1.84 -55.45 -58.57
CA HIS A 10 3.18 -54.87 -58.76
C HIS A 10 3.36 -53.47 -59.39
N PHE A 11 3.95 -52.55 -58.62
CA PHE A 11 5.24 -51.94 -59.00
C PHE A 11 6.04 -51.56 -57.75
N PHE A 12 7.26 -52.10 -57.70
CA PHE A 12 8.31 -51.81 -56.73
C PHE A 12 8.74 -50.34 -56.83
N HIS A 13 8.92 -49.65 -55.70
CA HIS A 13 9.91 -48.58 -55.54
C HIS A 13 10.58 -48.72 -54.18
N CYS A 14 11.87 -49.05 -54.21
CA CYS A 14 12.80 -48.97 -53.08
C CYS A 14 13.10 -47.50 -52.76
N ILE A 15 12.95 -47.09 -51.49
CA ILE A 15 13.61 -45.90 -50.92
C ILE A 15 14.03 -46.23 -49.46
N PRO A 16 15.22 -45.79 -48.99
CA PRO A 16 16.02 -46.55 -48.05
C PRO A 16 15.89 -46.13 -46.58
N VAL A 17 16.20 -47.11 -45.71
CA VAL A 17 17.08 -47.06 -44.53
C VAL A 17 17.13 -45.76 -43.70
N SER A 18 16.52 -45.88 -42.51
CA SER A 18 17.05 -45.51 -41.19
C SER A 18 17.54 -44.09 -40.94
N THR A 19 16.73 -43.35 -40.17
CA THR A 19 17.28 -42.41 -39.17
C THR A 19 16.48 -42.56 -37.88
N ARG A 20 17.10 -43.18 -36.86
CA ARG A 20 16.63 -43.16 -35.48
C ARG A 20 16.64 -41.72 -34.98
N ALA A 21 15.47 -41.12 -34.79
CA ALA A 21 15.35 -39.86 -34.07
C ALA A 21 15.57 -40.12 -32.58
N VAL A 22 16.76 -39.80 -32.08
CA VAL A 22 17.03 -39.71 -30.64
C VAL A 22 16.39 -38.41 -30.15
N ILE A 23 15.25 -38.52 -29.47
CA ILE A 23 14.61 -37.40 -28.79
C ILE A 23 15.42 -37.10 -27.53
N PHE A 24 16.31 -36.12 -27.62
CA PHE A 24 16.91 -35.50 -26.43
C PHE A 24 15.84 -34.62 -25.77
N VAL A 25 15.24 -35.12 -24.69
CA VAL A 25 14.42 -34.30 -23.79
C VAL A 25 15.38 -33.46 -22.95
N THR A 26 15.71 -32.27 -23.43
CA THR A 26 16.37 -31.24 -22.62
C THR A 26 15.38 -30.76 -21.57
N MET A 27 15.49 -31.32 -20.37
CA MET A 27 14.75 -30.86 -19.20
C MET A 27 15.29 -29.47 -18.83
N LEU A 28 14.63 -28.41 -19.30
CA LEU A 28 14.91 -27.04 -18.87
C LEU A 28 14.53 -26.93 -17.38
N LEU A 29 15.54 -26.98 -16.51
CA LEU A 29 15.42 -26.53 -15.13
C LEU A 29 15.24 -25.00 -15.16
N VAL A 30 13.98 -24.55 -15.15
CA VAL A 30 13.66 -23.16 -14.83
C VAL A 30 13.82 -23.01 -13.32
N SER A 31 15.04 -22.67 -12.89
CA SER A 31 15.29 -22.22 -11.52
C SER A 31 14.66 -20.84 -11.35
N THR A 32 13.40 -20.80 -10.92
CA THR A 32 12.76 -19.57 -10.41
C THR A 32 13.40 -19.23 -9.07
N SER A 33 14.53 -18.53 -9.09
CA SER A 33 15.00 -17.81 -7.92
C SER A 33 13.98 -16.72 -7.64
N LEU A 34 13.08 -16.97 -6.68
CA LEU A 34 12.25 -15.95 -6.04
C LEU A 34 13.19 -15.07 -5.21
N ILE A 35 13.88 -14.16 -5.88
CA ILE A 35 14.58 -13.06 -5.21
C ILE A 35 13.47 -12.18 -4.65
N GLY A 36 13.28 -12.20 -3.34
CA GLY A 36 12.36 -11.28 -2.66
C GLY A 36 12.71 -9.85 -3.07
N SER A 37 11.73 -9.11 -3.58
CA SER A 37 12.00 -7.75 -4.09
C SER A 37 12.30 -6.79 -2.94
N GLU A 38 13.29 -5.92 -3.15
CA GLU A 38 13.48 -4.71 -2.35
C GLU A 38 12.16 -3.93 -2.21
N PRO A 39 11.94 -3.21 -1.09
CA PRO A 39 10.64 -2.72 -0.70
C PRO A 39 10.05 -1.73 -1.70
N ARG A 40 8.71 -1.78 -1.85
CA ARG A 40 7.94 -0.70 -2.48
C ARG A 40 8.03 0.57 -1.63
N ASP A 41 9.05 1.39 -1.84
CA ASP A 41 9.04 2.79 -1.41
C ASP A 41 7.94 3.49 -2.21
N ILE A 42 6.79 3.68 -1.57
CA ILE A 42 5.65 4.40 -2.16
C ILE A 42 5.78 5.91 -1.92
N SER A 43 6.99 6.44 -1.76
CA SER A 43 7.19 7.88 -1.77
C SER A 43 6.68 8.48 -3.08
N VAL A 44 6.20 9.70 -2.96
CA VAL A 44 5.61 10.44 -4.07
C VAL A 44 6.75 11.10 -4.84
N ASP A 45 6.89 10.80 -6.12
CA ASP A 45 7.90 11.46 -6.97
C ASP A 45 7.55 12.95 -7.13
N PRO A 46 8.40 13.87 -6.64
CA PRO A 46 8.14 15.30 -6.73
C PRO A 46 8.01 15.84 -8.16
N GLN A 47 8.50 15.11 -9.17
CA GLN A 47 8.34 15.50 -10.58
C GLN A 47 6.89 15.43 -11.03
N HIS A 48 6.14 14.47 -10.48
CA HIS A 48 4.77 14.16 -10.88
C HIS A 48 3.73 14.77 -9.91
N VAL A 49 4.17 15.61 -8.98
CA VAL A 49 3.31 16.33 -8.03
C VAL A 49 2.76 17.59 -8.68
N VAL A 50 1.45 17.81 -8.60
CA VAL A 50 0.79 18.99 -9.20
C VAL A 50 0.31 20.02 -8.17
N GLY A 51 0.30 19.66 -6.89
CA GLY A 51 -0.10 20.51 -5.77
C GLY A 51 -1.59 20.43 -5.44
N ALA A 52 -1.91 20.57 -4.14
CA ALA A 52 -3.27 20.44 -3.61
C ALA A 52 -4.29 21.41 -4.22
N GLU A 53 -3.85 22.56 -4.74
CA GLU A 53 -4.72 23.53 -5.42
C GLU A 53 -5.39 22.97 -6.68
N LYS A 54 -4.80 21.96 -7.32
CA LYS A 54 -5.46 21.30 -8.45
C LYS A 54 -6.64 20.44 -7.99
N CYS A 55 -6.60 19.92 -6.77
CA CYS A 55 -7.66 19.13 -6.16
C CYS A 55 -8.83 20.02 -5.69
N SER A 56 -8.54 21.25 -5.24
CA SER A 56 -9.53 22.16 -4.63
C SER A 56 -10.66 22.57 -5.58
N LYS A 57 -10.46 22.50 -6.90
CA LYS A 57 -11.51 22.76 -7.89
C LYS A 57 -12.74 21.87 -7.72
N CYS A 58 -12.56 20.61 -7.32
CA CYS A 58 -13.64 19.63 -7.15
C CYS A 58 -13.83 19.17 -5.70
N HIS A 59 -12.81 19.30 -4.84
CA HIS A 59 -12.78 18.75 -3.48
C HIS A 59 -12.66 19.83 -2.40
N GLN A 60 -13.48 20.88 -2.49
CA GLN A 60 -13.41 22.05 -1.59
C GLN A 60 -13.64 21.68 -0.11
N SER A 61 -14.61 20.79 0.16
CA SER A 61 -14.95 20.36 1.52
C SER A 61 -13.82 19.51 2.15
N GLU A 62 -13.22 18.63 1.35
CA GLU A 62 -12.06 17.83 1.77
C GLU A 62 -10.84 18.73 2.04
N ILE A 63 -10.55 19.70 1.17
CA ILE A 63 -9.47 20.68 1.36
C ILE A 63 -9.67 21.50 2.63
N SER A 64 -10.90 21.94 2.89
CA SER A 64 -11.24 22.71 4.10
C SER A 64 -11.01 21.91 5.37
N THR A 65 -11.28 20.61 5.34
CA THR A 65 -10.98 19.70 6.47
C THR A 65 -9.47 19.47 6.59
N TRP A 66 -8.78 19.21 5.47
CA TRP A 66 -7.34 19.01 5.44
C TRP A 66 -6.56 20.18 6.06
N HIS A 67 -6.94 21.43 5.80
CA HIS A 67 -6.30 22.61 6.41
C HIS A 67 -6.33 22.62 7.95
N GLN A 68 -7.25 21.90 8.56
CA GLN A 68 -7.39 21.80 10.02
C GLN A 68 -6.56 20.66 10.62
N THR A 69 -5.93 19.84 9.77
CA THR A 69 -5.20 18.65 10.20
C THR A 69 -3.77 18.97 10.62
N PRO A 70 -3.17 18.16 11.52
CA PRO A 70 -1.73 18.23 11.80
C PRO A 70 -0.87 18.03 10.54
N HIS A 71 -1.34 17.25 9.58
CA HIS A 71 -0.67 17.01 8.30
C HIS A 71 -0.42 18.30 7.52
N TYR A 72 -1.44 19.15 7.37
CA TYR A 72 -1.27 20.47 6.76
C TYR A 72 -0.36 21.37 7.60
N GLN A 73 -0.64 21.44 8.90
CA GLN A 73 0.02 22.35 9.84
C GLN A 73 1.52 22.07 10.03
N THR A 74 1.96 20.84 9.77
CA THR A 74 3.36 20.40 9.86
C THR A 74 4.30 21.32 9.07
N PHE A 75 3.82 21.91 7.95
CA PHE A 75 4.62 22.82 7.13
C PHE A 75 5.22 23.97 7.94
N GLU A 76 4.39 24.59 8.78
CA GLU A 76 4.74 25.76 9.57
C GLU A 76 5.27 25.42 10.96
N GLN A 77 4.89 24.26 11.50
CA GLN A 77 5.16 23.96 12.91
C GLN A 77 6.42 23.12 13.15
N LEU A 78 6.69 22.09 12.34
CA LEU A 78 7.69 21.07 12.68
C LEU A 78 9.09 21.65 12.88
N HIS A 79 9.53 22.50 11.96
CA HIS A 79 10.87 23.09 11.97
C HIS A 79 11.12 24.06 13.14
N ARG A 80 10.08 24.39 13.91
CA ARG A 80 10.16 25.25 15.11
C ARG A 80 10.15 24.43 16.41
N LYS A 81 9.92 23.12 16.34
CA LYS A 81 9.90 22.24 17.52
C LYS A 81 11.34 21.97 18.01
N PRO A 82 11.64 22.18 19.31
CA PRO A 82 12.96 21.88 19.87
C PRO A 82 13.39 20.42 19.64
N GLU A 83 12.45 19.48 19.74
CA GLU A 83 12.70 18.05 19.56
C GLU A 83 13.14 17.75 18.12
N ALA A 84 12.45 18.31 17.13
CA ALA A 84 12.80 18.14 15.71
C ALA A 84 14.18 18.74 15.40
N THR A 85 14.50 19.88 16.01
CA THR A 85 15.81 20.55 15.86
C THR A 85 16.93 19.72 16.49
N ALA A 86 16.69 19.10 17.65
CA ALA A 86 17.63 18.21 18.30
C ALA A 86 17.91 16.94 17.47
N ILE A 87 16.85 16.33 16.89
CA ILE A 87 16.99 15.19 15.97
C ILE A 87 17.84 15.57 14.74
N ALA A 88 17.51 16.70 14.09
CA ALA A 88 18.26 17.19 12.93
C ALA A 88 19.75 17.42 13.27
N LYS A 89 20.03 18.02 14.44
CA LYS A 89 21.41 18.23 14.92
C LYS A 89 22.16 16.91 15.12
N ARG A 90 21.55 15.90 15.75
CA ARG A 90 22.17 14.57 15.93
C ARG A 90 22.47 13.88 14.60
N LEU A 91 21.65 14.12 13.58
CA LEU A 91 21.85 13.60 12.22
C LEU A 91 22.83 14.43 11.37
N GLY A 92 23.33 15.56 11.90
CA GLY A 92 24.19 16.47 11.14
C GLY A 92 23.47 17.26 10.04
N LEU A 93 22.14 17.40 10.15
CA LEU A 93 21.30 18.09 9.16
C LEU A 93 21.19 19.58 9.51
N SER A 94 21.52 20.45 8.55
CA SER A 94 21.43 21.90 8.69
C SER A 94 20.01 22.45 8.54
N SER A 95 19.08 21.69 7.94
CA SER A 95 17.71 22.13 7.70
C SER A 95 16.73 20.96 7.61
N ILE A 96 15.65 21.02 8.40
CA ILE A 96 14.53 20.04 8.36
C ILE A 96 13.78 20.07 7.02
N LYS A 97 13.67 21.25 6.38
CA LYS A 97 12.94 21.43 5.11
C LYS A 97 13.79 21.15 3.85
N ARG A 98 15.09 20.87 4.02
CA ARG A 98 16.05 20.71 2.89
C ARG A 98 16.96 19.50 3.13
N ASN A 99 16.36 18.33 3.32
CA ASN A 99 17.05 17.04 3.42
C ASN A 99 16.06 15.90 3.13
N ASP A 100 16.52 14.78 2.57
CA ASP A 100 15.64 13.69 2.14
C ASP A 100 14.97 12.95 3.31
N THR A 101 15.58 12.97 4.50
CA THR A 101 15.13 12.19 5.67
C THR A 101 13.83 12.74 6.28
N CYS A 102 13.77 14.03 6.62
CA CYS A 102 12.59 14.62 7.25
C CYS A 102 11.46 14.87 6.24
N ILE A 103 11.82 15.23 5.00
CA ILE A 103 10.83 15.65 3.99
C ILE A 103 9.98 14.51 3.47
N ARG A 104 10.51 13.28 3.47
CA ARG A 104 9.79 12.08 3.05
C ARG A 104 8.46 11.86 3.79
N CYS A 105 8.39 12.21 5.08
CA CYS A 105 7.22 11.94 5.93
C CYS A 105 6.41 13.19 6.31
N HIS A 106 7.03 14.38 6.31
CA HIS A 106 6.42 15.58 6.89
C HIS A 106 6.01 16.64 5.86
N TYR A 107 6.41 16.48 4.60
CA TYR A 107 6.24 17.49 3.58
C TYR A 107 5.81 16.86 2.25
N THR A 108 5.09 17.63 1.44
CA THR A 108 4.93 17.31 0.02
C THR A 108 5.90 18.17 -0.76
N GLN A 109 6.68 17.53 -1.62
CA GLN A 109 7.64 18.20 -2.49
C GLN A 109 7.11 18.28 -3.90
N GLN A 110 7.51 19.34 -4.60
CA GLN A 110 7.28 19.49 -6.02
C GLN A 110 8.57 19.93 -6.71
N GLN A 111 8.83 19.38 -7.89
CA GLN A 111 9.89 19.84 -8.76
C GLN A 111 9.43 21.04 -9.58
N SER A 112 10.24 22.10 -9.58
CA SER A 112 10.09 23.26 -10.46
C SER A 112 11.42 23.52 -11.14
N GLY A 113 11.50 23.22 -12.44
CA GLY A 113 12.75 23.18 -13.19
C GLY A 113 13.73 22.18 -12.56
N ARG A 114 14.95 22.61 -12.23
CA ARG A 114 15.97 21.77 -11.58
C ARG A 114 15.88 21.73 -10.05
N LYS A 115 14.89 22.39 -9.44
CA LYS A 115 14.80 22.53 -7.98
C LYS A 115 13.62 21.73 -7.46
N VAL A 116 13.87 20.83 -6.51
CA VAL A 116 12.83 20.19 -5.71
C VAL A 116 12.68 20.99 -4.42
N LYS A 117 11.45 21.36 -4.06
CA LYS A 117 11.16 22.14 -2.85
C LYS A 117 9.92 21.61 -2.14
N PRO A 118 9.85 21.69 -0.80
CA PRO A 118 8.60 21.44 -0.10
C PRO A 118 7.62 22.58 -0.41
N ILE A 119 6.40 22.21 -0.82
CA ILE A 119 5.32 23.15 -1.18
C ILE A 119 4.21 23.20 -0.13
N SER A 120 4.09 22.14 0.68
CA SER A 120 3.11 22.04 1.76
C SER A 120 3.59 21.03 2.79
N GLY A 121 2.83 20.88 3.88
CA GLY A 121 2.93 19.72 4.75
C GLY A 121 2.50 18.45 4.00
N VAL A 122 2.13 17.41 4.73
CA VAL A 122 1.52 16.22 4.14
C VAL A 122 0.21 16.62 3.46
N SER A 123 0.11 16.38 2.15
CA SER A 123 -0.99 16.87 1.30
C SER A 123 -1.85 15.74 0.76
N CYS A 124 -2.81 16.08 -0.09
CA CYS A 124 -3.64 15.13 -0.83
C CYS A 124 -2.79 14.07 -1.53
N GLU A 125 -1.72 14.48 -2.22
CA GLU A 125 -0.87 13.61 -3.03
C GLU A 125 0.01 12.69 -2.17
N SER A 126 0.28 13.06 -0.91
CA SER A 126 0.95 12.17 0.05
C SER A 126 0.15 10.89 0.33
N CYS A 127 -1.18 10.99 0.34
CA CYS A 127 -2.08 9.86 0.58
C CYS A 127 -2.65 9.24 -0.71
N HIS A 128 -2.92 10.08 -1.72
CA HIS A 128 -3.58 9.69 -2.98
C HIS A 128 -2.62 9.44 -4.15
N GLY A 129 -1.31 9.62 -3.96
CA GLY A 129 -0.28 9.48 -5.00
C GLY A 129 -0.05 10.78 -5.78
N ALA A 130 1.07 10.85 -6.50
CA ALA A 130 1.43 12.00 -7.35
C ALA A 130 0.42 12.14 -8.49
N ALA A 131 -0.22 13.29 -8.67
CA ALA A 131 -1.43 13.37 -9.47
C ALA A 131 -1.23 13.62 -10.97
N GLU A 132 -0.03 13.99 -11.44
CA GLU A 132 0.20 14.37 -12.84
C GLU A 132 -0.35 13.32 -13.82
N ALA A 133 -0.08 12.04 -13.59
CA ALA A 133 -0.46 10.97 -14.50
C ALA A 133 -1.95 10.58 -14.44
N TRP A 134 -2.67 10.88 -13.34
CA TRP A 134 -4.04 10.40 -13.14
C TRP A 134 -5.09 11.50 -12.97
N ILE A 135 -4.72 12.76 -12.76
CA ILE A 135 -5.68 13.84 -12.45
C ILE A 135 -6.69 14.07 -13.58
N GLU A 136 -6.25 14.01 -14.84
CA GLU A 136 -7.14 14.14 -16.01
C GLU A 136 -8.06 12.93 -16.10
N SER A 137 -7.50 11.73 -15.93
CA SER A 137 -8.25 10.48 -15.97
C SER A 137 -9.32 10.42 -14.88
N HIS A 138 -9.04 11.01 -13.72
CA HIS A 138 -9.91 11.07 -12.57
C HIS A 138 -11.10 12.01 -12.81
N ALA A 139 -10.89 13.10 -13.55
CA ALA A 139 -11.89 14.13 -13.83
C ALA A 139 -12.76 13.85 -15.07
N ASP A 140 -12.39 12.89 -15.90
CA ASP A 140 -13.14 12.49 -17.10
C ASP A 140 -14.36 11.66 -16.72
N TYR A 141 -15.59 12.18 -16.81
CA TYR A 141 -16.82 11.44 -16.47
C TYR A 141 -17.52 10.80 -17.69
N GLY A 142 -16.83 10.72 -18.84
CA GLY A 142 -17.35 10.12 -20.07
C GLY A 142 -17.74 11.13 -21.15
N GLY A 143 -17.23 12.36 -21.05
CA GLY A 143 -17.45 13.44 -22.00
C GLY A 143 -17.42 14.83 -21.35
N PRO A 144 -17.29 15.91 -22.15
CA PRO A 144 -17.16 17.28 -21.65
C PRO A 144 -18.41 17.80 -20.92
N ASP A 145 -19.59 17.28 -21.28
CA ASP A 145 -20.88 17.70 -20.72
C ASP A 145 -21.49 16.70 -19.73
N VAL A 146 -20.74 15.62 -19.40
CA VAL A 146 -21.21 14.60 -18.46
C VAL A 146 -20.79 14.97 -17.04
N THR A 147 -21.76 15.15 -16.15
CA THR A 147 -21.47 15.36 -14.73
C THR A 147 -21.19 14.04 -14.02
N ARG A 148 -20.61 14.14 -12.81
CA ARG A 148 -20.37 12.98 -11.95
C ARG A 148 -21.66 12.20 -11.63
N GLU A 149 -22.79 12.88 -11.52
CA GLU A 149 -24.10 12.28 -11.25
C GLU A 149 -24.68 11.56 -12.46
N GLN A 150 -24.26 11.96 -13.67
CA GLN A 150 -24.69 11.37 -14.94
C GLN A 150 -23.79 10.23 -15.41
N GLU A 151 -22.60 10.07 -14.80
CA GLU A 151 -21.65 9.02 -15.13
C GLU A 151 -22.27 7.62 -14.99
N SER A 152 -22.16 6.80 -16.05
CA SER A 152 -22.61 5.40 -16.00
C SER A 152 -21.73 4.55 -15.05
N ALA A 153 -22.31 3.50 -14.47
CA ALA A 153 -21.57 2.59 -13.59
C ALA A 153 -20.36 1.94 -14.29
N ALA A 154 -20.51 1.56 -15.56
CA ALA A 154 -19.44 0.97 -16.35
C ALA A 154 -18.29 1.96 -16.59
N HIS A 155 -18.61 3.21 -16.98
CA HIS A 155 -17.61 4.25 -17.16
C HIS A 155 -16.87 4.55 -15.85
N LYS A 156 -17.60 4.67 -14.73
CA LYS A 156 -17.04 4.89 -13.40
C LYS A 156 -16.03 3.82 -12.99
N GLN A 157 -16.32 2.55 -13.29
CA GLN A 157 -15.40 1.44 -13.03
C GLN A 157 -14.13 1.57 -13.88
N GLN A 158 -14.29 1.80 -15.19
CA GLN A 158 -13.16 1.95 -16.12
C GLN A 158 -12.27 3.14 -15.75
N ARG A 159 -12.88 4.29 -15.47
CA ARG A 159 -12.20 5.51 -15.03
C ARG A 159 -11.37 5.30 -13.79
N ARG A 160 -11.94 4.64 -12.77
CA ARG A 160 -11.23 4.32 -11.51
C ARG A 160 -10.07 3.38 -11.75
N ALA A 161 -10.29 2.31 -12.53
CA ALA A 161 -9.24 1.36 -12.86
C ALA A 161 -8.08 2.04 -13.62
N ARG A 162 -8.40 2.91 -14.58
CA ARG A 162 -7.42 3.73 -15.32
C ARG A 162 -6.61 4.62 -14.38
N ALA A 163 -7.28 5.39 -13.52
CA ALA A 163 -6.61 6.28 -12.57
C ALA A 163 -5.70 5.51 -11.60
N ILE A 164 -6.16 4.35 -11.10
CA ILE A 164 -5.37 3.49 -10.21
C ILE A 164 -4.13 2.95 -10.95
N ALA A 165 -4.29 2.47 -12.18
CA ALA A 165 -3.17 2.00 -13.00
C ALA A 165 -2.14 3.10 -13.30
N GLN A 166 -2.56 4.37 -13.28
CA GLN A 166 -1.71 5.55 -13.41
C GLN A 166 -1.13 6.05 -12.07
N GLY A 167 -1.34 5.31 -10.97
CA GLY A 167 -0.73 5.60 -9.66
C GLY A 167 -1.66 6.25 -8.64
N MET A 168 -2.95 6.43 -8.94
CA MET A 168 -3.92 6.94 -7.96
C MET A 168 -4.14 5.92 -6.84
N ARG A 169 -3.91 6.32 -5.59
CA ARG A 169 -4.29 5.54 -4.41
C ARG A 169 -5.74 5.84 -4.06
N ASN A 170 -6.63 5.09 -4.71
CA ASN A 170 -8.07 5.29 -4.63
C ASN A 170 -8.66 4.61 -3.39
N PRO A 171 -9.51 5.29 -2.58
CA PRO A 171 -10.11 4.71 -1.37
C PRO A 171 -11.18 3.62 -1.64
N SER A 172 -11.38 3.23 -2.89
CA SER A 172 -12.14 2.02 -3.27
C SER A 172 -11.42 0.76 -2.81
N ASN A 173 -10.08 0.72 -2.95
CA ASN A 173 -9.25 -0.28 -2.30
C ASN A 173 -8.60 0.38 -1.08
N LEU A 174 -9.02 -0.03 0.12
CA LEU A 174 -8.55 0.56 1.37
C LEU A 174 -7.05 0.36 1.61
N TYR A 175 -6.45 -0.71 1.07
CA TYR A 175 -5.03 -0.99 1.23
C TYR A 175 -4.16 0.06 0.55
N LEU A 176 -4.52 0.50 -0.65
CA LEU A 176 -3.77 1.53 -1.39
C LEU A 176 -3.61 2.83 -0.59
N VAL A 177 -4.61 3.20 0.21
CA VAL A 177 -4.53 4.39 1.09
C VAL A 177 -3.81 4.05 2.39
N ALA A 178 -4.06 2.88 2.98
CA ALA A 178 -3.41 2.45 4.21
C ALA A 178 -1.89 2.45 4.10
N GLN A 179 -1.33 1.99 2.97
CA GLN A 179 0.11 2.01 2.73
C GLN A 179 0.69 3.42 2.92
N SER A 180 0.03 4.45 2.40
CA SER A 180 0.48 5.84 2.55
C SER A 180 0.60 6.27 4.01
N CYS A 181 -0.32 5.82 4.87
CA CYS A 181 -0.27 6.08 6.31
C CYS A 181 0.94 5.38 6.95
N PHE A 182 1.09 4.08 6.71
CA PHE A 182 2.14 3.28 7.35
C PHE A 182 3.55 3.59 6.80
N ASN A 183 3.67 4.14 5.60
CA ASN A 183 4.95 4.59 5.05
C ASN A 183 5.63 5.67 5.92
N CYS A 184 4.84 6.46 6.64
CA CYS A 184 5.35 7.49 7.56
C CYS A 184 5.21 7.05 9.02
N HIS A 185 4.07 6.46 9.39
CA HIS A 185 3.75 6.15 10.78
C HIS A 185 4.47 4.91 11.34
N THR A 186 5.23 4.17 10.51
CA THR A 186 6.20 3.17 10.98
C THR A 186 7.65 3.68 11.02
N ALA A 187 7.90 4.91 10.53
CA ALA A 187 9.21 5.54 10.41
C ALA A 187 10.32 4.58 9.93
N PRO A 188 10.26 4.10 8.67
CA PRO A 188 11.11 3.00 8.17
C PRO A 188 12.54 3.45 7.82
N ASP A 189 13.24 4.08 8.76
CA ASP A 189 14.62 4.58 8.64
C ASP A 189 15.40 4.32 9.94
N GLU A 190 16.31 3.35 9.88
CA GLU A 190 17.12 2.92 11.03
C GLU A 190 18.01 4.04 11.56
N LYS A 191 18.62 4.85 10.69
CA LYS A 191 19.52 5.93 11.09
C LYS A 191 18.75 7.05 11.76
N LEU A 192 17.59 7.42 11.22
CA LEU A 192 16.69 8.40 11.82
C LEU A 192 16.33 8.03 13.27
N VAL A 193 16.10 6.74 13.53
CA VAL A 193 15.79 6.24 14.88
C VAL A 193 17.03 6.13 15.75
N ASN A 194 17.99 5.26 15.38
CA ASN A 194 19.11 4.90 16.26
C ASN A 194 20.09 6.06 16.49
N VAL A 195 20.34 6.87 15.46
CA VAL A 195 21.24 8.05 15.57
C VAL A 195 20.45 9.32 15.86
N GLY A 196 19.37 9.52 15.11
CA GLY A 196 18.56 10.73 15.22
C GLY A 196 17.74 10.79 16.50
N GLY A 197 17.46 9.66 17.17
CA GLY A 197 16.60 9.60 18.35
C GLY A 197 15.14 9.91 18.03
N HIS A 198 14.72 9.67 16.79
CA HIS A 198 13.32 9.71 16.39
C HIS A 198 12.60 8.44 16.90
N ASN A 199 11.29 8.53 17.14
CA ASN A 199 10.49 7.36 17.49
C ASN A 199 10.45 6.34 16.33
N VAL A 200 10.23 5.06 16.62
CA VAL A 200 10.08 3.98 15.62
C VAL A 200 8.70 4.01 14.95
N GLY A 201 8.23 5.22 14.63
CA GLY A 201 6.85 5.50 14.26
C GLY A 201 5.92 5.68 15.48
N THR A 202 4.63 5.68 15.20
CA THR A 202 3.56 5.74 16.21
C THR A 202 3.16 4.31 16.54
N LEU A 203 3.49 3.82 17.73
CA LEU A 203 3.33 2.40 18.10
C LEU A 203 1.86 1.99 18.29
N GLU A 204 1.05 2.95 18.69
CA GLU A 204 -0.40 2.84 18.88
C GLU A 204 -1.20 3.24 17.63
N PHE A 205 -0.52 3.45 16.49
CA PHE A 205 -1.21 3.81 15.25
C PHE A 205 -2.12 2.66 14.81
N GLU A 206 -3.41 2.93 14.80
CA GLU A 206 -4.44 2.06 14.25
C GLU A 206 -5.23 2.86 13.20
N LEU A 207 -5.45 2.27 12.02
CA LEU A 207 -5.94 2.97 10.84
C LEU A 207 -7.31 3.60 11.07
N VAL A 208 -8.25 2.92 11.71
CA VAL A 208 -9.58 3.46 12.02
C VAL A 208 -9.46 4.64 12.98
N ALA A 209 -8.77 4.49 14.11
CA ALA A 209 -8.63 5.52 15.13
C ALA A 209 -7.97 6.80 14.58
N TYR A 210 -6.95 6.66 13.73
CA TYR A 210 -6.21 7.81 13.19
C TYR A 210 -6.83 8.41 11.92
N SER A 211 -7.71 7.68 11.23
CA SER A 211 -8.36 8.18 9.99
C SER A 211 -9.78 8.73 10.19
N GLN A 212 -10.52 8.25 11.20
CA GLN A 212 -11.95 8.60 11.36
C GLN A 212 -12.20 9.86 12.21
N GLY A 213 -11.17 10.39 12.87
CA GLY A 213 -11.19 11.66 13.61
C GLY A 213 -10.89 12.86 12.71
N LYS A 214 -9.83 13.61 13.02
CA LYS A 214 -9.46 14.86 12.33
C LYS A 214 -9.16 14.68 10.83
N ILE A 215 -8.76 13.47 10.43
CA ILE A 215 -8.40 13.17 9.04
C ILE A 215 -9.64 12.83 8.19
N ARG A 216 -10.80 12.51 8.78
CA ARG A 216 -11.96 12.03 8.01
C ARG A 216 -12.44 13.10 7.02
N HIS A 217 -12.64 12.73 5.76
CA HIS A 217 -13.13 13.64 4.72
C HIS A 217 -14.00 12.92 3.67
N ASN A 218 -15.04 12.20 4.13
CA ASN A 218 -15.89 11.34 3.29
C ASN A 218 -17.00 12.11 2.54
N PHE A 219 -16.71 13.29 1.99
CA PHE A 219 -17.72 14.15 1.36
C PHE A 219 -18.18 13.66 -0.02
N VAL A 220 -17.35 12.86 -0.70
CA VAL A 220 -17.67 12.27 -2.02
C VAL A 220 -19.02 11.51 -1.99
N ARG A 221 -19.39 10.87 -0.88
CA ARG A 221 -20.64 10.10 -0.77
C ARG A 221 -21.90 10.98 -0.85
N THR A 222 -21.78 12.26 -0.51
CA THR A 222 -22.89 13.22 -0.41
C THR A 222 -22.68 14.43 -1.32
N ASN A 223 -21.84 14.29 -2.34
CA ASN A 223 -21.50 15.35 -3.30
C ASN A 223 -21.05 16.65 -2.61
N GLY A 224 -20.12 16.53 -1.66
CA GLY A 224 -19.52 17.68 -0.99
C GLY A 224 -20.28 18.16 0.26
N LYS A 225 -21.48 17.65 0.54
CA LYS A 225 -22.39 18.21 1.55
C LYS A 225 -22.05 17.84 2.98
N GLN A 226 -21.74 16.58 3.25
CA GLN A 226 -21.54 16.07 4.61
C GLN A 226 -20.33 15.15 4.72
N ASN A 227 -19.58 15.30 5.81
CA ASN A 227 -18.45 14.45 6.15
C ASN A 227 -18.93 13.15 6.81
N GLU A 228 -19.48 12.25 5.98
CA GLU A 228 -20.11 11.01 6.42
C GLU A 228 -19.21 10.14 7.30
N VAL A 229 -19.80 9.57 8.35
CA VAL A 229 -19.15 8.47 9.08
C VAL A 229 -19.09 7.23 8.18
N SER A 230 -18.07 6.39 8.38
CA SER A 230 -18.02 5.10 7.68
C SER A 230 -18.99 4.11 8.33
N SER A 231 -19.62 3.25 7.54
CA SER A 231 -20.48 2.19 8.08
C SER A 231 -19.67 1.18 8.90
N PRO A 232 -20.27 0.45 9.84
CA PRO A 232 -19.59 -0.59 10.60
C PRO A 232 -18.84 -1.59 9.72
N GLU A 233 -19.44 -2.02 8.61
CA GLU A 233 -18.84 -2.98 7.66
C GLU A 233 -17.54 -2.40 7.06
N ARG A 234 -17.57 -1.14 6.62
CA ARG A 234 -16.37 -0.47 6.12
C ARG A 234 -15.31 -0.34 7.21
N LEU A 235 -15.69 -0.02 8.45
CA LEU A 235 -14.75 0.08 9.57
C LEU A 235 -14.07 -1.25 9.87
N ARG A 236 -14.78 -2.38 9.77
CA ARG A 236 -14.19 -3.73 9.89
C ARG A 236 -13.13 -3.99 8.82
N VAL A 237 -13.41 -3.66 7.56
CA VAL A 237 -12.44 -3.80 6.48
C VAL A 237 -11.24 -2.88 6.71
N MET A 238 -11.48 -1.62 7.12
CA MET A 238 -10.41 -0.68 7.44
C MET A 238 -9.51 -1.20 8.57
N PHE A 239 -10.08 -1.75 9.63
CA PHE A 239 -9.32 -2.32 10.74
C PHE A 239 -8.42 -3.48 10.28
N MET A 240 -8.98 -4.45 9.56
CA MET A 240 -8.22 -5.61 9.06
C MET A 240 -7.11 -5.18 8.09
N VAL A 241 -7.43 -4.29 7.14
CA VAL A 241 -6.45 -3.75 6.19
C VAL A 241 -5.36 -2.97 6.91
N GLY A 242 -5.73 -2.17 7.91
CA GLY A 242 -4.79 -1.43 8.75
C GLY A 242 -3.80 -2.35 9.46
N MET A 243 -4.31 -3.40 10.12
CA MET A 243 -3.50 -4.41 10.81
C MET A 243 -2.55 -5.16 9.86
N LEU A 244 -3.06 -5.61 8.71
CA LEU A 244 -2.24 -6.31 7.72
C LEU A 244 -1.14 -5.41 7.16
N THR A 245 -1.46 -4.14 6.89
CA THR A 245 -0.48 -3.16 6.40
C THR A 245 0.55 -2.83 7.48
N ASP A 246 0.15 -2.70 8.74
CA ASP A 246 1.10 -2.50 9.84
C ASP A 246 2.08 -3.67 9.97
N LEU A 247 1.56 -4.90 9.88
CA LEU A 247 2.37 -6.11 9.94
C LEU A 247 3.34 -6.17 8.76
N GLU A 248 2.88 -5.87 7.55
CA GLU A 248 3.74 -5.75 6.36
C GLU A 248 4.90 -4.78 6.61
N TYR A 249 4.61 -3.54 6.99
CA TYR A 249 5.64 -2.51 7.16
C TYR A 249 6.57 -2.82 8.33
N SER A 250 6.05 -3.42 9.41
CA SER A 250 6.86 -3.88 10.54
C SER A 250 7.84 -4.98 10.12
N LEU A 251 7.42 -5.95 9.32
CA LEU A 251 8.31 -6.98 8.77
C LEU A 251 9.37 -6.40 7.84
N ARG A 252 8.99 -5.47 6.95
CA ARG A 252 9.94 -4.77 6.07
C ARG A 252 10.94 -3.95 6.88
N ALA A 253 10.51 -3.31 7.96
CA ALA A 253 11.39 -2.56 8.84
C ALA A 253 12.36 -3.47 9.59
N THR A 254 11.89 -4.62 10.11
CA THR A 254 12.75 -5.66 10.70
C THR A 254 13.74 -6.23 9.68
N ALA A 255 13.33 -6.43 8.42
CA ALA A 255 14.19 -6.91 7.35
C ALA A 255 15.36 -5.96 7.05
N LYS A 256 15.08 -4.64 7.08
CA LYS A 256 16.07 -3.58 6.85
C LYS A 256 17.01 -3.32 8.01
N ALA A 257 16.64 -3.72 9.23
CA ALA A 257 17.44 -3.46 10.40
C ALA A 257 18.81 -4.13 10.27
N THR A 258 19.86 -3.37 10.51
CA THR A 258 21.25 -3.87 10.45
C THR A 258 21.82 -4.11 11.84
N GLU A 259 21.23 -3.50 12.87
CA GLU A 259 21.72 -3.59 14.24
C GLU A 259 20.63 -4.02 15.26
N LEU A 260 21.06 -4.69 16.34
CA LEU A 260 20.19 -5.04 17.48
C LEU A 260 19.97 -3.81 18.39
N GLN A 261 19.43 -2.75 17.81
CA GLN A 261 19.14 -1.49 18.48
C GLN A 261 17.63 -1.19 18.45
N LEU A 262 17.27 0.00 18.96
CA LEU A 262 15.89 0.44 19.14
C LEU A 262 15.03 0.22 17.89
N TYR A 263 15.52 0.59 16.71
CA TYR A 263 14.78 0.42 15.44
C TYR A 263 14.41 -1.04 15.16
N GLY A 264 15.41 -1.93 15.10
CA GLY A 264 15.20 -3.33 14.74
C GLY A 264 14.39 -4.10 15.78
N VAL A 265 14.73 -3.92 17.06
CA VAL A 265 14.05 -4.58 18.18
C VAL A 265 12.59 -4.15 18.28
N THR A 266 12.30 -2.86 18.17
CA THR A 266 10.92 -2.36 18.28
C THR A 266 10.05 -2.84 17.13
N ASN A 267 10.54 -2.80 15.88
CA ASN A 267 9.79 -3.31 14.73
C ASN A 267 9.57 -4.83 14.81
N ALA A 268 10.55 -5.59 15.28
CA ALA A 268 10.38 -7.04 15.48
C ALA A 268 9.30 -7.33 16.54
N HIS A 269 9.28 -6.60 17.65
CA HIS A 269 8.22 -6.75 18.66
C HIS A 269 6.84 -6.30 18.14
N ARG A 270 6.80 -5.22 17.35
CA ARG A 270 5.57 -4.75 16.69
C ARG A 270 5.00 -5.84 15.76
N ALA A 271 5.84 -6.44 14.91
CA ALA A 271 5.46 -7.55 14.05
C ALA A 271 5.00 -8.79 14.85
N ASP A 272 5.70 -9.15 15.94
CA ASP A 272 5.33 -10.30 16.77
C ASP A 272 3.97 -10.12 17.44
N ARG A 273 3.64 -8.91 17.91
CA ARG A 273 2.32 -8.59 18.45
C ARG A 273 1.25 -8.74 17.38
N LEU A 274 1.45 -8.10 16.23
CA LEU A 274 0.47 -8.07 15.13
C LEU A 274 0.19 -9.46 14.55
N ARG A 275 1.20 -10.32 14.40
CA ARG A 275 0.97 -11.68 13.90
C ARG A 275 0.17 -12.56 14.86
N LYS A 276 0.34 -12.38 16.18
CA LYS A 276 -0.43 -13.09 17.21
C LYS A 276 -1.88 -12.63 17.20
N GLU A 277 -2.10 -11.33 17.08
CA GLU A 277 -3.42 -10.73 16.95
C GLU A 277 -4.14 -11.22 15.69
N LEU A 278 -3.46 -11.18 14.54
CA LEU A 278 -3.96 -11.73 13.27
C LEU A 278 -4.30 -13.22 13.38
N GLN A 279 -3.47 -14.01 14.06
CA GLN A 279 -3.74 -15.43 14.27
C GLN A 279 -5.00 -15.65 15.13
N GLY A 280 -5.18 -14.88 16.21
CA GLY A 280 -6.39 -14.93 17.04
C GLY A 280 -7.65 -14.55 16.26
N ILE A 281 -7.57 -13.48 15.46
CA ILE A 281 -8.67 -13.07 14.57
C ILE A 281 -8.97 -14.16 13.55
N GLN A 282 -7.96 -14.79 12.94
CA GLN A 282 -8.17 -15.87 11.97
C GLN A 282 -8.84 -17.10 12.60
N GLN A 283 -8.53 -17.42 13.86
CA GLN A 283 -9.21 -18.51 14.58
C GLN A 283 -10.71 -18.23 14.73
N ALA A 284 -11.09 -16.97 14.95
CA ALA A 284 -12.48 -16.56 15.07
C ALA A 284 -13.20 -16.44 13.72
N LEU A 285 -12.56 -15.81 12.72
CA LEU A 285 -13.14 -15.53 11.41
C LEU A 285 -13.13 -16.73 10.47
N GLN A 286 -12.07 -17.54 10.51
CA GLN A 286 -11.80 -18.62 9.55
C GLN A 286 -11.90 -18.14 8.09
N ASP A 287 -11.41 -16.93 7.80
CA ASP A 287 -11.48 -16.37 6.46
C ASP A 287 -10.33 -16.94 5.59
N PRO A 288 -10.62 -17.64 4.49
CA PRO A 288 -9.58 -18.21 3.64
C PRO A 288 -8.66 -17.15 3.01
N LEU A 289 -9.10 -15.90 2.85
CA LEU A 289 -8.25 -14.83 2.32
C LEU A 289 -7.15 -14.43 3.29
N LEU A 290 -7.33 -14.60 4.60
CA LEU A 290 -6.34 -14.22 5.60
C LEU A 290 -5.28 -15.31 5.83
N GLN A 291 -5.57 -16.56 5.47
CA GLN A 291 -4.69 -17.69 5.76
C GLN A 291 -3.26 -17.52 5.21
N PRO A 292 -3.04 -17.06 3.96
CA PRO A 292 -1.68 -16.84 3.46
C PRO A 292 -0.86 -15.85 4.30
N ALA A 293 -1.49 -14.77 4.78
CA ALA A 293 -0.82 -13.80 5.65
C ALA A 293 -0.49 -14.40 7.03
N VAL A 294 -1.40 -15.20 7.60
CA VAL A 294 -1.18 -15.89 8.88
C VAL A 294 -0.01 -16.86 8.77
N ASP A 295 0.02 -17.68 7.72
CA ASP A 295 1.08 -18.66 7.49
C ASP A 295 2.44 -17.96 7.30
N ALA A 296 2.49 -16.95 6.44
CA ALA A 296 3.70 -16.18 6.19
C ALA A 296 4.24 -15.51 7.47
N ALA A 297 3.36 -14.88 8.26
CA ALA A 297 3.76 -14.16 9.46
C ALA A 297 4.20 -15.08 10.62
N THR A 298 3.58 -16.25 10.74
CA THR A 298 3.91 -17.21 11.82
C THR A 298 5.17 -18.01 11.53
N GLN A 299 5.42 -18.36 10.27
CA GLN A 299 6.58 -19.16 9.87
C GLN A 299 7.88 -18.35 9.81
N VAL A 300 7.80 -17.04 9.52
CA VAL A 300 9.00 -16.21 9.40
C VAL A 300 9.66 -15.92 10.76
N LYS A 301 10.99 -15.99 10.79
CA LYS A 301 11.80 -15.67 11.98
C LYS A 301 12.11 -14.18 12.03
N LEU A 302 11.72 -13.51 13.10
CA LEU A 302 11.98 -12.10 13.35
C LEU A 302 13.39 -11.92 13.95
N LYS A 303 14.40 -11.84 13.08
CA LYS A 303 15.81 -11.68 13.47
C LYS A 303 16.57 -10.89 12.41
N LEU A 304 17.71 -10.31 12.81
CA LEU A 304 18.67 -9.75 11.86
C LEU A 304 19.18 -10.83 10.90
N ASN A 305 19.72 -10.40 9.75
CA ASN A 305 20.27 -11.27 8.71
C ASN A 305 19.26 -12.30 8.19
N ASN A 306 17.98 -11.92 8.14
CA ASN A 306 16.89 -12.73 7.57
C ASN A 306 16.05 -11.91 6.57
N ALA A 307 16.67 -10.92 5.93
CA ALA A 307 15.99 -9.91 5.12
C ALA A 307 15.12 -10.53 4.02
N ASP A 308 15.67 -11.44 3.21
CA ASP A 308 14.96 -12.07 2.09
C ASP A 308 13.65 -12.75 2.53
N LYS A 309 13.69 -13.50 3.64
CA LYS A 309 12.51 -14.21 4.16
C LYS A 309 11.50 -13.28 4.82
N LEU A 310 11.97 -12.20 5.43
CA LEU A 310 11.08 -11.16 5.98
C LEU A 310 10.40 -10.36 4.85
N PHE A 311 11.12 -10.06 3.77
CA PHE A 311 10.54 -9.42 2.59
C PHE A 311 9.55 -10.34 1.87
N GLU A 312 9.89 -11.62 1.68
CA GLU A 312 8.97 -12.62 1.10
C GLU A 312 7.66 -12.71 1.90
N ALA A 313 7.75 -12.78 3.23
CA ALA A 313 6.56 -12.78 4.08
C ALA A 313 5.77 -11.47 3.99
N ALA A 314 6.45 -10.32 3.97
CA ALA A 314 5.80 -9.02 3.80
C ALA A 314 5.09 -8.91 2.45
N ASP A 315 5.66 -9.44 1.37
CA ASP A 315 5.06 -9.42 0.04
C ASP A 315 3.77 -10.26 0.00
N ILE A 316 3.75 -11.43 0.65
CA ILE A 316 2.53 -12.26 0.79
C ILE A 316 1.44 -11.51 1.57
N ILE A 317 1.81 -10.83 2.67
CA ILE A 317 0.87 -10.06 3.49
C ILE A 317 0.35 -8.84 2.70
N SER A 318 1.20 -8.18 1.91
CA SER A 318 0.83 -7.07 1.03
C SER A 318 -0.24 -7.48 0.01
N LEU A 319 -0.04 -8.62 -0.65
CA LEU A 319 -0.97 -9.18 -1.62
C LEU A 319 -2.28 -9.61 -0.94
N THR A 320 -2.18 -10.18 0.26
CA THR A 320 -3.34 -10.55 1.07
C THR A 320 -4.17 -9.32 1.44
N ALA A 321 -3.53 -8.24 1.90
CA ALA A 321 -4.20 -7.00 2.27
C ALA A 321 -4.90 -6.35 1.07
N TYR A 322 -4.25 -6.32 -0.10
CA TYR A 322 -4.84 -5.83 -1.34
C TYR A 322 -6.08 -6.66 -1.71
N ASN A 323 -5.96 -7.99 -1.74
CA ASN A 323 -7.05 -8.89 -2.12
C ASN A 323 -8.21 -8.84 -1.13
N PHE A 324 -7.91 -8.76 0.17
CA PHE A 324 -8.92 -8.60 1.22
C PHE A 324 -9.70 -7.30 1.03
N ALA A 325 -9.00 -6.19 0.74
CA ALA A 325 -9.63 -4.89 0.49
C ALA A 325 -10.50 -4.86 -0.79
N GLU A 326 -10.18 -5.66 -1.80
CA GLU A 326 -11.02 -5.81 -3.02
C GLU A 326 -12.25 -6.70 -2.78
N GLN A 327 -12.10 -7.79 -2.01
CA GLN A 327 -13.06 -8.89 -1.99
C GLN A 327 -13.96 -8.94 -0.76
N ARG A 328 -13.68 -8.14 0.28
CA ARG A 328 -14.48 -8.10 1.51
C ARG A 328 -15.16 -6.75 1.65
N ASP A 329 -16.47 -6.81 1.90
CA ASP A 329 -17.30 -5.63 2.18
C ASP A 329 -17.44 -5.37 3.69
N GLY A 330 -17.10 -6.34 4.54
CA GLY A 330 -17.15 -6.27 6.00
C GLY A 330 -18.44 -6.80 6.63
N SER A 331 -19.40 -7.26 5.82
CA SER A 331 -20.67 -7.84 6.31
C SER A 331 -20.47 -9.11 7.13
N THR A 332 -19.45 -9.91 6.78
CA THR A 332 -19.12 -11.18 7.45
C THR A 332 -18.10 -11.03 8.58
N LEU A 333 -17.70 -9.81 8.92
CA LEU A 333 -16.61 -9.54 9.88
C LEU A 333 -17.11 -9.08 11.26
N ALA A 334 -18.38 -9.28 11.60
CA ALA A 334 -18.95 -8.76 12.85
C ALA A 334 -18.28 -9.31 14.13
N VAL A 335 -17.61 -10.46 14.05
CA VAL A 335 -16.87 -11.05 15.20
C VAL A 335 -15.72 -10.15 15.70
N ILE A 336 -15.24 -9.20 14.89
CA ILE A 336 -14.18 -8.27 15.28
C ILE A 336 -14.71 -6.92 15.81
N ASP A 337 -16.02 -6.77 16.01
CA ASP A 337 -16.61 -5.49 16.44
C ASP A 337 -16.05 -4.99 17.78
N GLU A 338 -15.77 -5.90 18.71
CA GLU A 338 -15.18 -5.55 20.02
C GLU A 338 -13.73 -5.06 19.92
N LEU A 339 -13.06 -5.35 18.80
CA LEU A 339 -11.69 -4.88 18.52
C LEU A 339 -11.67 -3.50 17.87
N LEU A 340 -12.80 -3.05 17.33
CA LEU A 340 -12.87 -1.75 16.65
C LEU A 340 -12.74 -0.60 17.63
N PRO A 341 -11.91 0.41 17.31
CA PRO A 341 -11.88 1.62 18.10
C PRO A 341 -13.23 2.33 18.07
N GLN A 342 -13.65 2.76 19.25
CA GLN A 342 -14.83 3.56 19.49
C GLN A 342 -14.60 5.03 19.11
N SER A 343 -15.68 5.77 18.89
CA SER A 343 -15.60 7.15 18.41
C SER A 343 -14.84 8.11 19.34
N ASN A 344 -14.86 7.86 20.65
CA ASN A 344 -14.09 8.60 21.64
C ASN A 344 -12.58 8.29 21.63
N GLN A 345 -12.14 7.26 20.89
CA GLN A 345 -10.73 6.90 20.71
C GLN A 345 -10.13 7.52 19.44
N TYR A 346 -10.95 8.12 18.57
CA TYR A 346 -10.49 8.72 17.32
C TYR A 346 -9.61 9.96 17.58
N LYS A 347 -8.60 10.17 16.74
CA LYS A 347 -7.53 11.18 16.95
C LYS A 347 -7.72 12.52 16.24
#